data_AF-A0A225DE86-F1
#
_entry.id   AF-A0A225DE86-F1
#
_cell.length_a   1.000
_cell.length_b   1.000
_cell.length_c   1.000
_cell.angle_alpha   90.00
_cell.angle_beta   90.00
_cell.angle_gamma   90.00
#
_symmetry.space_group_name_H-M   'P 1'
#
loop_
_entity.id
_entity.type
_entity.pdbx_description
1 polymer ?
#
loop_
_entity_poly.entity_id
_entity_poly.type
_entity_poly.pdbx_seq_one_letter_code
_entity_poly.pdbx_strand_id
1 'polypeptide(L)'
;MTTPQNFISPSAQPSLNDLMNRYLANKSATSGMDLSSDGTEVEPHEVAGGFRASAKTTWDEATAVFKVFGVEPEKLAAPPEWSSFVAMETAAVAVPFAAGVFPQRLRHVPALIGAADLTSFRPSAGAEQVSGFSSLRGWVRKTLRGRSATGLIVASGIAAALGDWTDAEAALTAAEPLCTGAWRGVWENQRAALLWLRGRSEEAGRVWAEHDSPSATAFNRGLTALFSAQTTGAADQFQTATADLPDSSGWCHLAKLYQSLAHARG
;
A
#
# COMPACT_ATOMS: atom_id res chain seq x y z
N MET A 1 -48.38 20.75 49.77
CA MET A 1 -47.70 21.34 48.58
C MET A 1 -46.90 20.21 47.93
N THR A 2 -47.46 19.64 46.87
CA THR A 2 -46.97 18.42 46.20
C THR A 2 -46.34 18.83 44.87
N THR A 3 -45.05 18.57 44.72
CA THR A 3 -44.27 18.86 43.51
C THR A 3 -44.60 17.82 42.42
N PRO A 4 -44.95 18.22 41.19
CA PRO A 4 -45.20 17.25 40.12
C PRO A 4 -43.90 16.65 39.60
N GLN A 5 -43.82 15.33 39.57
CA GLN A 5 -42.75 14.55 38.94
C GLN A 5 -42.88 14.65 37.41
N ASN A 6 -41.85 15.19 36.76
CA ASN A 6 -41.68 15.13 35.31
C ASN A 6 -41.20 13.72 34.92
N PHE A 7 -42.07 12.93 34.29
CA PHE A 7 -41.68 11.68 33.64
C PHE A 7 -40.98 12.00 32.32
N ILE A 8 -39.69 11.64 32.22
CA ILE A 8 -38.91 11.71 30.98
C ILE A 8 -39.37 10.55 30.10
N SER A 9 -40.07 10.84 29.01
CA SER A 9 -40.44 9.84 28.01
C SER A 9 -39.19 9.24 27.36
N PRO A 10 -39.13 7.91 27.18
CA PRO A 10 -38.02 7.26 26.48
C PRO A 10 -37.98 7.74 25.03
N SER A 11 -36.81 8.12 24.55
CA SER A 11 -36.59 8.58 23.17
C SER A 11 -36.95 7.44 22.20
N ALA A 12 -38.14 7.54 21.62
CA ALA A 12 -38.58 6.62 20.58
C ALA A 12 -37.58 6.69 19.42
N GLN A 13 -36.98 5.55 19.11
CA GLN A 13 -36.10 5.40 17.97
C GLN A 13 -36.88 5.85 16.71
N PRO A 14 -36.34 6.77 15.90
CA PRO A 14 -37.04 7.27 14.73
C PRO A 14 -37.37 6.11 13.79
N SER A 15 -38.58 6.15 13.22
CA SER A 15 -39.01 5.11 12.30
C SER A 15 -38.16 5.15 11.02
N LEU A 16 -38.17 4.05 10.27
CA LEU A 16 -37.55 4.01 8.94
C LEU A 16 -38.08 5.14 8.03
N ASN A 17 -39.38 5.44 8.14
CA ASN A 17 -39.99 6.55 7.40
C ASN A 17 -39.42 7.91 7.82
N ASP A 18 -39.13 8.13 9.11
CA ASP A 18 -38.53 9.38 9.58
C ASP A 18 -37.09 9.54 9.06
N LEU A 19 -36.33 8.46 9.01
CA LEU A 19 -34.98 8.46 8.43
C LEU A 19 -35.02 8.71 6.92
N MET A 20 -35.96 8.07 6.22
CA MET A 20 -36.13 8.22 4.77
C MET A 20 -36.60 9.63 4.40
N ASN A 21 -37.54 10.20 5.16
CA ASN A 21 -38.00 11.57 4.98
C ASN A 21 -36.89 12.58 5.26
N ARG A 22 -36.08 12.39 6.32
CA ARG A 22 -34.92 13.25 6.59
C ARG A 22 -33.88 13.15 5.49
N TYR A 23 -33.60 11.95 4.99
CA TYR A 23 -32.65 11.77 3.90
C TYR A 23 -33.11 12.48 2.62
N LEU A 24 -34.38 12.33 2.25
CA LEU A 24 -34.96 13.00 1.08
C LEU A 24 -34.98 14.53 1.23
N ALA A 25 -35.34 15.04 2.41
CA ALA A 25 -35.32 16.47 2.70
C ALA A 25 -33.90 17.06 2.69
N ASN A 26 -32.89 16.31 3.15
CA ASN A 26 -31.51 16.76 3.13
C ASN A 26 -30.96 16.76 1.69
N LYS A 27 -31.36 15.78 0.88
CA LYS A 27 -30.96 15.69 -0.54
C LYS A 27 -31.55 16.86 -1.34
N SER A 28 -32.83 17.19 -1.14
CA SER A 28 -33.47 18.33 -1.83
C SER A 28 -32.88 19.68 -1.40
N ALA A 29 -32.47 19.85 -0.14
CA ALA A 29 -31.81 21.07 0.33
C ALA A 29 -30.42 21.29 -0.28
N THR A 30 -29.74 20.21 -0.68
CA THR A 30 -28.37 20.28 -1.24
C THR A 30 -28.36 20.43 -2.77
N SER A 31 -29.47 20.10 -3.44
CA SER A 31 -29.62 20.16 -4.90
C SER A 31 -30.19 21.50 -5.42
N GLY A 32 -30.29 22.53 -4.57
CA GLY A 32 -30.89 23.83 -4.89
C GLY A 32 -30.04 24.79 -5.73
N MET A 33 -28.97 24.32 -6.39
CA MET A 33 -28.17 25.15 -7.28
C MET A 33 -28.07 24.47 -8.66
N ASP A 34 -28.86 25.02 -9.58
CA ASP A 34 -28.92 24.83 -11.03
C ASP A 34 -29.65 23.57 -11.56
N LEU A 35 -30.94 23.74 -11.90
CA LEU A 35 -31.71 22.78 -12.68
C LEU A 35 -32.61 23.51 -13.69
N SER A 36 -32.06 23.73 -14.88
CA SER A 36 -32.84 23.78 -16.13
C SER A 36 -32.30 22.70 -17.06
N SER A 37 -32.77 21.46 -16.91
CA SER A 37 -32.66 20.45 -17.96
C SER A 37 -33.77 19.40 -17.79
N ASP A 38 -34.85 19.62 -18.53
CA ASP A 38 -35.85 18.61 -18.86
C ASP A 38 -35.23 17.65 -19.89
N GLY A 39 -34.94 16.43 -19.47
CA GLY A 39 -34.47 15.36 -20.33
C GLY A 39 -34.16 14.13 -19.51
N THR A 40 -34.80 13.00 -19.84
CA THR A 40 -34.60 11.66 -19.28
C THR A 40 -33.20 11.10 -19.62
N GLU A 41 -32.17 11.81 -19.18
CA GLU A 41 -30.79 11.37 -19.25
C GLU A 41 -30.52 10.61 -17.95
N VAL A 42 -30.42 9.28 -18.07
CA VAL A 42 -29.89 8.44 -17.00
C VAL A 42 -28.44 8.89 -16.83
N GLU A 43 -28.17 9.77 -15.85
CA GLU A 43 -26.79 10.00 -15.44
C GLU A 43 -26.22 8.62 -15.10
N PRO A 44 -25.17 8.17 -15.82
CA PRO A 44 -24.45 7.00 -15.40
C PRO A 44 -24.05 7.31 -13.98
N HIS A 45 -24.59 6.57 -13.01
CA HIS A 45 -23.88 6.38 -11.77
C HIS A 45 -22.57 5.73 -12.22
N GLU A 46 -21.58 6.55 -12.57
CA GLU A 46 -20.19 6.14 -12.47
C GLU A 46 -20.16 5.50 -11.11
N VAL A 47 -19.95 4.18 -11.09
CA VAL A 47 -19.65 3.43 -9.89
C VAL A 47 -18.33 4.03 -9.43
N ALA A 48 -18.44 5.15 -8.73
CA ALA A 48 -17.41 6.16 -8.65
C ALA A 48 -16.21 5.51 -7.98
N GLY A 49 -15.17 5.27 -8.78
CA GLY A 49 -13.88 4.75 -8.38
C GLY A 49 -13.94 3.55 -7.44
N GLY A 50 -13.95 2.33 -7.98
CA GLY A 50 -13.86 1.09 -7.22
C GLY A 50 -12.92 1.18 -6.01
N PHE A 51 -13.42 0.74 -4.84
CA PHE A 51 -12.75 0.57 -3.55
C PHE A 51 -11.30 1.09 -3.47
N ARG A 52 -11.11 2.42 -3.50
CA ARG A 52 -9.81 3.03 -3.23
C ARG A 52 -9.55 2.96 -1.74
N ALA A 53 -8.45 2.31 -1.33
CA ALA A 53 -8.04 2.28 0.06
C ALA A 53 -7.78 3.70 0.58
N SER A 54 -8.16 3.97 1.83
CA SER A 54 -7.92 5.27 2.45
C SER A 54 -6.42 5.54 2.61
N ALA A 55 -6.02 6.82 2.61
CA ALA A 55 -4.63 7.22 2.84
C ALA A 55 -4.07 6.71 4.18
N LYS A 56 -4.93 6.58 5.19
CA LYS A 56 -4.56 5.98 6.48
C LYS A 56 -4.26 4.49 6.32
N THR A 57 -5.15 3.75 5.67
CA THR A 57 -4.97 2.31 5.43
C THR A 57 -3.68 2.06 4.67
N THR A 58 -3.39 2.81 3.60
CA THR A 58 -2.15 2.63 2.84
C THR A 58 -0.91 3.01 3.63
N TRP A 59 -1.00 3.96 4.56
CA TRP A 59 0.11 4.27 5.48
C TRP A 59 0.37 3.13 6.47
N ASP A 60 -0.70 2.58 7.05
CA ASP A 60 -0.60 1.44 7.96
C ASP A 60 0.01 0.22 7.21
N GLU A 61 -0.37 -0.04 5.97
CA GLU A 61 0.24 -1.09 5.13
C GLU A 61 1.69 -0.77 4.73
N ALA A 62 2.02 0.50 4.48
CA ALA A 62 3.38 0.93 4.13
C ALA A 62 4.39 0.80 5.27
N THR A 63 3.90 0.63 6.50
CA THR A 63 4.72 0.42 7.69
C THR A 63 4.56 -0.97 8.29
N ALA A 64 3.70 -1.83 7.71
CA ALA A 64 3.41 -3.17 8.22
C ALA A 64 4.65 -4.08 8.28
N VAL A 65 5.65 -3.85 7.43
CA VAL A 65 6.88 -4.66 7.40
C VAL A 65 7.58 -4.69 8.75
N PHE A 66 7.60 -3.59 9.52
CA PHE A 66 8.28 -3.57 10.82
C PHE A 66 7.70 -4.59 11.79
N LYS A 67 6.37 -4.68 11.85
CA LYS A 67 5.66 -5.66 12.68
C LYS A 67 5.96 -7.10 12.26
N VAL A 68 6.02 -7.37 10.95
CA VAL A 68 6.34 -8.71 10.42
C VAL A 68 7.75 -9.14 10.82
N PHE A 69 8.69 -8.20 10.93
CA PHE A 69 10.04 -8.43 11.45
C PHE A 69 10.14 -8.43 12.98
N GLY A 70 9.02 -8.31 13.71
CA GLY A 70 9.03 -8.25 15.17
C GLY A 70 9.70 -6.99 15.74
N VAL A 71 9.75 -5.92 14.94
CA VAL A 71 10.37 -4.65 15.29
C VAL A 71 9.27 -3.63 15.60
N GLU A 72 9.38 -2.96 16.75
CA GLU A 72 8.51 -1.83 17.08
C GLU A 72 9.09 -0.54 16.48
N PRO A 73 8.46 0.04 15.45
CA PRO A 73 8.97 1.27 14.84
C PRO A 73 8.69 2.49 15.70
N GLU A 74 9.58 3.49 15.66
CA GLU A 74 9.25 4.84 16.13
C GLU A 74 7.94 5.34 15.49
N LYS A 75 7.10 6.03 16.28
CA LYS A 75 5.82 6.56 15.81
C LYS A 75 6.04 7.61 14.72
N LEU A 76 5.70 7.25 13.49
CA LEU A 76 5.83 8.10 12.31
C LEU A 76 4.45 8.47 11.77
N ALA A 77 4.21 9.78 11.61
CA ALA A 77 3.02 10.25 10.90
C ALA A 77 3.21 10.07 9.39
N ALA A 78 2.10 9.87 8.67
CA ALA A 78 2.13 9.88 7.21
C ALA A 78 2.74 11.20 6.71
N PRO A 79 3.59 11.17 5.68
CA PRO A 79 4.26 12.35 5.19
C PRO A 79 3.28 13.30 4.47
N PRO A 80 3.67 14.57 4.26
CA PRO A 80 2.91 15.48 3.42
C PRO A 80 2.62 14.89 2.05
N GLU A 81 1.45 15.21 1.48
CA GLU A 81 1.02 14.73 0.14
C GLU A 81 0.85 13.21 0.03
N TRP A 82 0.87 12.45 1.13
CA TRP A 82 0.69 10.99 1.10
C TRP A 82 -0.61 10.56 0.41
N SER A 83 -1.73 11.26 0.66
CA SER A 83 -3.01 10.98 -0.01
C SER A 83 -2.92 11.15 -1.53
N SER A 84 -2.30 12.23 -1.99
CA SER A 84 -2.07 12.50 -3.41
C SER A 84 -1.13 11.46 -4.03
N PHE A 85 -0.11 11.05 -3.30
CA PHE A 85 0.84 10.02 -3.72
C PHE A 85 0.17 8.65 -3.87
N VAL A 86 -0.73 8.30 -2.96
CA VAL A 86 -1.53 7.06 -3.01
C VAL A 86 -2.55 7.06 -4.16
N ALA A 87 -3.06 8.24 -4.51
CA ALA A 87 -4.00 8.43 -5.61
C ALA A 87 -3.32 8.41 -7.00
N MET A 88 -1.99 8.45 -7.06
CA MET A 88 -1.23 8.43 -8.29
C MET A 88 -1.49 7.14 -9.10
N GLU A 89 -1.66 7.30 -10.42
CA GLU A 89 -1.98 6.20 -11.34
C GLU A 89 -0.76 5.41 -11.83
N THR A 90 0.45 5.68 -11.30
CA THR A 90 1.65 4.93 -11.65
C THR A 90 1.54 3.50 -11.12
N ALA A 91 1.05 2.62 -11.97
CA ALA A 91 0.85 1.22 -11.64
C ALA A 91 2.20 0.50 -11.52
N ALA A 92 2.40 -0.16 -10.38
CA ALA A 92 3.46 -1.13 -10.21
C ALA A 92 2.83 -2.53 -10.24
N VAL A 93 3.30 -3.41 -11.11
CA VAL A 93 2.73 -4.76 -11.24
C VAL A 93 3.41 -5.76 -10.30
N ALA A 94 4.72 -5.61 -10.08
CA ALA A 94 5.51 -6.46 -9.21
C ALA A 94 5.94 -5.70 -7.94
N VAL A 95 5.03 -5.61 -6.97
CA VAL A 95 5.17 -4.75 -5.78
C VAL A 95 5.86 -5.52 -4.66
N PRO A 96 7.08 -5.16 -4.23
CA PRO A 96 7.76 -5.83 -3.11
C PRO A 96 7.15 -5.41 -1.77
N PHE A 97 7.12 -6.34 -0.82
CA PHE A 97 6.74 -6.07 0.56
C PHE A 97 7.93 -5.45 1.31
N ALA A 98 7.92 -4.11 1.39
CA ALA A 98 8.97 -3.29 1.98
C ALA A 98 8.38 -2.01 2.58
N ALA A 99 9.19 -1.28 3.36
CA ALA A 99 8.73 -0.06 4.01
C ALA A 99 8.53 1.07 2.99
N GLY A 100 7.51 1.90 3.18
CA GLY A 100 7.16 2.98 2.26
C GLY A 100 6.50 2.51 0.95
N VAL A 101 6.36 1.19 0.76
CA VAL A 101 5.64 0.56 -0.36
C VAL A 101 4.33 0.00 0.17
N PHE A 102 3.27 -0.03 -0.62
CA PHE A 102 1.95 -0.53 -0.20
C PHE A 102 1.29 -1.35 -1.33
N PRO A 103 0.48 -2.37 -1.01
CA PRO A 103 -0.01 -3.35 -1.98
C PRO A 103 -0.97 -2.73 -3.01
N GLN A 104 -1.65 -1.64 -2.65
CA GLN A 104 -2.59 -0.93 -3.53
C GLN A 104 -1.90 -0.22 -4.70
N ARG A 105 -0.57 -0.22 -4.79
CA ARG A 105 0.14 0.21 -6.01
C ARG A 105 -0.11 -0.73 -7.20
N LEU A 106 -0.57 -1.96 -6.96
CA LEU A 106 -1.06 -2.83 -8.02
C LEU A 106 -2.42 -2.33 -8.52
N ARG A 107 -2.43 -1.66 -9.68
CA ARG A 107 -3.65 -1.13 -10.31
C ARG A 107 -4.10 -1.91 -11.54
N HIS A 108 -3.18 -2.50 -12.30
CA HIS A 108 -3.49 -3.21 -13.56
C HIS A 108 -3.61 -4.72 -13.39
N VAL A 109 -4.52 -5.16 -12.53
CA VAL A 109 -4.80 -6.59 -12.32
C VAL A 109 -5.20 -7.31 -13.63
N PRO A 110 -6.04 -6.73 -14.52
CA PRO A 110 -6.38 -7.39 -15.78
C PRO A 110 -5.17 -7.67 -16.68
N ALA A 111 -4.22 -6.73 -16.74
CA ALA A 111 -2.98 -6.92 -17.51
C ALA A 111 -2.15 -8.08 -16.94
N LEU A 112 -2.09 -8.20 -15.61
CA LEU A 112 -1.37 -9.28 -14.94
C LEU A 112 -2.03 -10.65 -15.20
N ILE A 113 -3.36 -10.74 -15.18
CA ILE A 113 -4.09 -11.98 -15.45
C ILE A 113 -3.90 -12.43 -16.90
N GLY A 114 -4.06 -11.50 -17.86
CA GLY A 114 -4.01 -11.78 -19.30
C GLY A 114 -2.60 -11.92 -19.89
N ALA A 115 -1.56 -11.62 -19.11
CA ALA A 115 -0.18 -11.69 -19.57
C ALA A 115 0.28 -13.12 -19.88
N ALA A 116 0.74 -13.36 -21.12
CA ALA A 116 1.39 -14.61 -21.48
C ALA A 116 2.75 -14.79 -20.78
N ASP A 117 3.48 -13.69 -20.55
CA ASP A 117 4.79 -13.70 -19.93
C ASP A 117 4.89 -12.61 -18.85
N LEU A 118 5.03 -13.04 -17.59
CA LEU A 118 5.15 -12.16 -16.44
C LEU A 118 6.54 -11.51 -16.33
N THR A 119 7.58 -12.04 -16.98
CA THR A 119 8.92 -11.47 -16.90
C THR A 119 8.98 -10.06 -17.49
N SER A 120 8.11 -9.76 -18.46
CA SER A 120 7.93 -8.42 -19.06
C SER A 120 7.44 -7.35 -18.07
N PHE A 121 6.85 -7.75 -16.94
CA PHE A 121 6.35 -6.84 -15.90
C PHE A 121 7.36 -6.59 -14.77
N ARG A 122 8.57 -7.15 -14.87
CA ARG A 122 9.63 -6.83 -13.93
C ARG A 122 9.93 -5.32 -13.98
N PRO A 123 10.28 -4.69 -12.84
CA PRO A 123 10.74 -3.32 -12.87
C PRO A 123 11.95 -3.18 -13.81
N SER A 124 12.07 -2.04 -14.48
CA SER A 124 13.22 -1.71 -15.32
C SER A 124 13.98 -0.54 -14.72
N ALA A 125 15.30 -0.50 -14.93
CA ALA A 125 16.18 0.57 -14.43
C ALA A 125 15.83 1.97 -15.00
N GLY A 126 15.05 2.02 -16.08
CA GLY A 126 14.67 3.24 -16.78
C GLY A 126 13.34 3.86 -16.35
N ALA A 127 12.78 3.47 -15.19
CA ALA A 127 11.56 4.08 -14.70
C ALA A 127 11.76 5.60 -14.51
N GLU A 128 10.91 6.39 -15.17
CA GLU A 128 10.99 7.86 -15.12
C GLU A 128 10.72 8.37 -13.71
N GLN A 129 11.41 9.45 -13.34
CA GLN A 129 11.16 10.13 -12.09
C GLN A 129 9.78 10.78 -12.12
N VAL A 130 8.97 10.51 -11.10
CA VAL A 130 7.64 11.08 -10.96
C VAL A 130 7.75 12.60 -10.72
N SER A 131 7.14 13.42 -11.57
CA SER A 131 7.11 14.87 -11.38
C SER A 131 6.16 15.30 -10.26
N GLY A 132 6.39 16.47 -9.67
CA GLY A 132 5.59 16.99 -8.55
C GLY A 132 6.07 16.53 -7.17
N PHE A 133 5.14 16.53 -6.19
CA PHE A 133 5.37 16.09 -4.81
C PHE A 133 6.53 16.79 -4.08
N SER A 134 6.64 18.10 -4.25
CA SER A 134 7.76 18.88 -3.70
C SER A 134 7.80 18.82 -2.16
N SER A 135 6.64 18.75 -1.50
CA SER A 135 6.55 18.66 -0.05
C SER A 135 6.97 17.28 0.44
N LEU A 136 6.58 16.21 -0.25
CA LEU A 136 7.01 14.84 0.05
C LEU A 136 8.52 14.65 -0.16
N ARG A 137 9.08 15.17 -1.26
CA ARG A 137 10.54 15.17 -1.49
C ARG A 137 11.28 16.02 -0.44
N GLY A 138 10.69 17.14 -0.04
CA GLY A 138 11.18 17.95 1.08
C GLY A 138 11.19 17.17 2.40
N TRP A 139 10.16 16.36 2.65
CA TRP A 139 10.06 15.47 3.81
C TRP A 139 11.15 14.39 3.77
N VAL A 140 11.36 13.70 2.64
CA VAL A 140 12.43 12.70 2.47
C VAL A 140 13.79 13.31 2.83
N ARG A 141 14.13 14.45 2.22
CA ARG A 141 15.41 15.14 2.48
C ARG A 141 15.54 15.66 3.91
N LYS A 142 14.43 16.02 4.56
CA LYS A 142 14.43 16.36 5.98
C LYS A 142 14.71 15.13 6.83
N THR A 143 14.10 13.98 6.51
CA THR A 143 14.30 12.71 7.20
C THR A 143 15.73 12.19 7.08
N LEU A 144 16.40 12.42 5.93
CA LEU A 144 17.84 12.13 5.74
C LEU A 144 18.75 12.81 6.78
N ARG A 145 18.37 14.01 7.24
CA ARG A 145 19.12 14.74 8.28
C ARG A 145 18.78 14.26 9.69
N GLY A 146 17.72 13.47 9.83
CA GLY A 146 17.37 12.80 11.07
C GLY A 146 18.29 11.62 11.36
N ARG A 147 18.09 11.00 12.53
CA ARG A 147 18.80 9.78 12.96
C ARG A 147 17.82 8.70 13.41
N SER A 148 16.70 8.57 12.71
CA SER A 148 15.64 7.60 12.98
C SER A 148 15.76 6.45 11.97
N ALA A 149 15.95 5.22 12.46
CA ALA A 149 16.00 4.03 11.60
C ALA A 149 14.68 3.84 10.84
N THR A 150 13.53 3.96 11.54
CA THR A 150 12.19 3.91 10.93
C THR A 150 12.06 4.95 9.82
N GLY A 151 12.37 6.22 10.14
CA GLY A 151 12.21 7.33 9.21
C GLY A 151 13.05 7.13 7.95
N LEU A 152 14.32 6.76 8.10
CA LEU A 152 15.23 6.56 6.98
C LEU A 152 14.83 5.37 6.10
N ILE A 153 14.40 4.24 6.68
CA ILE A 153 13.91 3.08 5.93
C ILE A 153 12.64 3.41 5.14
N VAL A 154 11.66 4.10 5.76
CA VAL A 154 10.43 4.51 5.07
C VAL A 154 10.73 5.55 3.97
N ALA A 155 11.58 6.53 4.27
CA ALA A 155 11.98 7.55 3.31
C ALA A 155 12.67 6.92 2.08
N SER A 156 13.48 5.88 2.29
CA SER A 156 14.11 5.13 1.20
C SER A 156 13.09 4.53 0.23
N GLY A 157 12.06 3.85 0.75
CA GLY A 157 11.01 3.25 -0.09
C GLY A 157 10.15 4.28 -0.83
N ILE A 158 9.80 5.38 -0.16
CA ILE A 158 9.03 6.48 -0.78
C ILE A 158 9.85 7.16 -1.88
N ALA A 159 11.12 7.48 -1.61
CA ALA A 159 12.02 8.08 -2.60
C ALA A 159 12.16 7.18 -3.84
N ALA A 160 12.35 5.87 -3.64
CA ALA A 160 12.40 4.89 -4.73
C ALA A 160 11.09 4.83 -5.53
N ALA A 161 9.94 4.87 -4.85
CA ALA A 161 8.64 4.88 -5.51
C ALA A 161 8.37 6.17 -6.33
N LEU A 162 9.04 7.26 -5.99
CA LEU A 162 9.06 8.53 -6.74
C LEU A 162 10.14 8.57 -7.84
N GLY A 163 10.91 7.50 -8.02
CA GLY A 163 12.07 7.44 -8.92
C GLY A 163 13.28 8.28 -8.47
N ASP A 164 13.32 8.72 -7.20
CA ASP A 164 14.42 9.49 -6.62
C ASP A 164 15.51 8.57 -6.06
N TRP A 165 16.24 7.93 -6.95
CA TRP A 165 17.14 6.87 -6.53
C TRP A 165 18.32 7.38 -5.69
N THR A 166 18.77 8.62 -5.92
CA THR A 166 19.85 9.23 -5.15
C THR A 166 19.44 9.38 -3.68
N ASP A 167 18.27 9.97 -3.42
CA ASP A 167 17.77 10.12 -2.06
C ASP A 167 17.39 8.76 -1.43
N ALA A 168 16.89 7.81 -2.23
CA ALA A 168 16.55 6.47 -1.76
C ALA A 168 17.77 5.70 -1.23
N GLU A 169 18.88 5.74 -1.97
CA GLU A 169 20.14 5.10 -1.61
C GLU A 169 20.84 5.83 -0.46
N ALA A 170 20.81 7.15 -0.46
CA ALA A 170 21.33 7.94 0.66
C ALA A 170 20.60 7.61 1.98
N ALA A 171 19.27 7.47 1.93
CA ALA A 171 18.46 7.14 3.11
C ALA A 171 18.77 5.73 3.64
N LEU A 172 18.86 4.76 2.73
CA LEU A 172 19.18 3.38 3.12
C LEU A 172 20.60 3.27 3.70
N THR A 173 21.58 3.97 3.11
CA THR A 173 22.97 4.01 3.60
C THR A 173 23.03 4.65 4.99
N ALA A 174 22.33 5.76 5.20
CA ALA A 174 22.26 6.41 6.51
C ALA A 174 21.56 5.54 7.58
N ALA A 175 20.62 4.68 7.17
CA ALA A 175 19.93 3.76 8.07
C ALA A 175 20.82 2.59 8.53
N GLU A 176 21.77 2.15 7.69
CA GLU A 176 22.58 0.95 7.94
C GLU A 176 23.22 0.88 9.35
N PRO A 177 23.98 1.89 9.81
CA PRO A 177 24.62 1.84 11.13
C PRO A 177 23.61 1.84 12.30
N LEU A 178 22.34 2.19 12.05
CA LEU A 178 21.27 2.19 13.05
C LEU A 178 20.52 0.84 13.10
N CYS A 179 20.67 0.00 12.08
CA CYS A 179 19.88 -1.21 11.90
C CYS A 179 20.61 -2.46 12.41
N THR A 180 20.74 -2.57 13.73
CA THR A 180 21.34 -3.72 14.42
C THR A 180 20.31 -4.73 14.92
N GLY A 181 20.68 -6.00 15.10
CA GLY A 181 19.79 -7.03 15.65
C GLY A 181 18.57 -7.28 14.73
N ALA A 182 17.35 -7.29 15.28
CA ALA A 182 16.13 -7.49 14.50
C ALA A 182 15.91 -6.43 13.39
N TRP A 183 16.40 -5.20 13.60
CA TRP A 183 16.37 -4.15 12.57
C TRP A 183 17.21 -4.48 11.35
N ARG A 184 18.21 -5.36 11.49
CA ARG A 184 19.08 -5.73 10.38
C ARG A 184 18.31 -6.40 9.25
N GLY A 185 17.42 -7.33 9.59
CA GLY A 185 16.56 -8.01 8.61
C GLY A 185 15.65 -7.03 7.85
N VAL A 186 15.13 -6.00 8.54
CA VAL A 186 14.32 -4.96 7.90
C VAL A 186 15.15 -4.17 6.88
N TRP A 187 16.36 -3.78 7.25
CA TRP A 187 17.27 -3.06 6.36
C TRP A 187 17.67 -3.91 5.16
N GLU A 188 17.98 -5.20 5.35
CA GLU A 188 18.35 -6.12 4.27
C GLU A 188 17.20 -6.35 3.30
N ASN A 189 15.98 -6.51 3.83
CA ASN A 189 14.78 -6.58 3.01
C ASN A 189 14.54 -5.29 2.22
N GLN A 190 14.74 -4.12 2.83
CA GLN A 190 14.63 -2.84 2.16
C GLN A 190 15.68 -2.68 1.05
N ARG A 191 16.92 -3.10 1.30
CA ARG A 191 18.01 -3.11 0.31
C ARG A 191 17.67 -3.96 -0.90
N ALA A 192 17.19 -5.17 -0.68
CA ALA A 192 16.74 -6.06 -1.75
C ALA A 192 15.53 -5.47 -2.52
N ALA A 193 14.59 -4.83 -1.82
CA ALA A 193 13.47 -4.15 -2.47
C ALA A 193 13.93 -2.97 -3.36
N LEU A 194 14.96 -2.21 -2.97
CA LEU A 194 15.53 -1.18 -3.84
C LEU A 194 16.18 -1.78 -5.10
N LEU A 195 16.93 -2.88 -4.94
CA LEU A 195 17.51 -3.61 -6.09
C LEU A 195 16.40 -4.07 -7.03
N TRP A 196 15.32 -4.63 -6.49
CA TRP A 196 14.14 -5.06 -7.25
C TRP A 196 13.52 -3.92 -8.04
N LEU A 197 13.23 -2.80 -7.36
CA LEU A 197 12.60 -1.62 -7.96
C LEU A 197 13.49 -0.96 -9.03
N ARG A 198 14.83 -1.09 -8.94
CA ARG A 198 15.78 -0.69 -10.00
C ARG A 198 15.92 -1.70 -11.15
N GLY A 199 15.14 -2.77 -11.15
CA GLY A 199 15.21 -3.84 -12.15
C GLY A 199 16.38 -4.80 -12.01
N ARG A 200 17.14 -4.73 -10.90
CA ARG A 200 18.19 -5.70 -10.55
C ARG A 200 17.58 -6.92 -9.85
N SER A 201 16.60 -7.52 -10.51
CA SER A 201 15.72 -8.57 -9.96
C SER A 201 16.47 -9.81 -9.48
N GLU A 202 17.47 -10.27 -10.23
CA GLU A 202 18.30 -11.43 -9.84
C GLU A 202 19.13 -11.17 -8.58
N GLU A 203 19.63 -9.94 -8.42
CA GLU A 203 20.40 -9.55 -7.24
C GLU A 203 19.50 -9.42 -6.02
N ALA A 204 18.32 -8.82 -6.18
CA ALA A 204 17.30 -8.77 -5.14
C ALA A 204 16.90 -10.18 -4.67
N GLY A 205 16.68 -11.10 -5.63
CA GLY A 205 16.37 -12.49 -5.38
C GLY A 205 17.43 -13.21 -4.56
N ARG A 206 18.71 -13.00 -4.87
CA ARG A 206 19.83 -13.58 -4.10
C ARG A 206 19.84 -13.06 -2.66
N VAL A 207 19.71 -11.75 -2.46
CA VAL A 207 19.65 -11.18 -1.11
C VAL A 207 18.47 -11.76 -0.33
N TRP A 208 17.27 -11.83 -0.91
CA TRP A 208 16.13 -12.43 -0.23
C TRP A 208 16.27 -13.94 0.03
N ALA A 209 17.06 -14.66 -0.77
CA ALA A 209 17.32 -16.08 -0.56
C ALA A 209 18.31 -16.36 0.59
N GLU A 210 19.23 -15.42 0.87
CA GLU A 210 20.24 -15.55 1.93
C GLU A 210 19.67 -15.37 3.34
N HIS A 211 18.47 -14.79 3.47
CA HIS A 211 17.88 -14.47 4.77
C HIS A 211 16.75 -15.43 5.13
N ASP A 212 16.95 -16.19 6.20
CA ASP A 212 15.89 -16.88 6.93
C ASP A 212 15.07 -15.85 7.69
N SER A 213 14.06 -15.33 7.00
CA SER A 213 13.38 -14.10 7.39
C SER A 213 11.87 -14.28 7.24
N PRO A 214 11.05 -13.55 8.03
CA PRO A 214 9.61 -13.78 8.17
C PRO A 214 8.83 -13.61 6.87
N SER A 215 7.51 -13.71 6.94
CA SER A 215 6.54 -13.73 5.84
C SER A 215 6.76 -12.67 4.76
N ALA A 216 7.36 -11.51 5.09
CA ALA A 216 7.77 -10.49 4.11
C ALA A 216 8.85 -10.99 3.13
N THR A 217 9.87 -11.71 3.60
CA THR A 217 10.90 -12.28 2.72
C THR A 217 10.38 -13.49 1.96
N ALA A 218 9.50 -14.31 2.56
CA ALA A 218 8.77 -15.35 1.82
C ALA A 218 7.94 -14.73 0.68
N PHE A 219 7.21 -13.65 0.96
CA PHE A 219 6.46 -12.90 -0.05
C PHE A 219 7.37 -12.45 -1.20
N ASN A 220 8.51 -11.83 -0.88
CA ASN A 220 9.42 -11.28 -1.89
C ASN A 220 10.18 -12.37 -2.68
N ARG A 221 10.45 -13.54 -2.07
CA ARG A 221 10.95 -14.73 -2.76
C ARG A 221 9.92 -15.27 -3.75
N GLY A 222 8.66 -15.38 -3.32
CA GLY A 222 7.54 -15.75 -4.20
C GLY A 222 7.38 -14.78 -5.37
N LEU A 223 7.49 -13.47 -5.10
CA LEU A 223 7.48 -12.42 -6.12
C LEU A 223 8.60 -12.62 -7.15
N THR A 224 9.83 -12.83 -6.68
CA THR A 224 10.98 -13.07 -7.56
C THR A 224 10.76 -14.32 -8.42
N ALA A 225 10.34 -15.42 -7.82
CA ALA A 225 10.11 -16.68 -8.52
C ALA A 225 8.99 -16.55 -9.58
N LEU A 226 7.85 -15.94 -9.22
CA LEU A 226 6.70 -15.75 -10.12
C LEU A 226 7.10 -14.94 -11.36
N PHE A 227 7.74 -13.78 -11.14
CA PHE A 227 8.17 -12.91 -12.23
C PHE A 227 9.44 -13.42 -12.93
N SER A 228 9.96 -14.59 -12.54
CA SER A 228 11.05 -15.32 -13.20
C SER A 228 10.62 -16.62 -13.86
N ALA A 229 9.30 -16.80 -14.06
CA ALA A 229 8.71 -18.02 -14.62
C ALA A 229 9.02 -19.31 -13.82
N GLN A 230 9.36 -19.17 -12.53
CA GLN A 230 9.55 -20.29 -11.60
C GLN A 230 8.28 -20.48 -10.76
N THR A 231 7.22 -20.98 -11.40
CA THR A 231 5.85 -20.97 -10.84
C THR A 231 5.67 -21.91 -9.65
N THR A 232 6.25 -23.12 -9.68
CA THR A 232 6.11 -24.10 -8.60
C THR A 232 6.63 -23.56 -7.27
N GLY A 233 7.85 -23.01 -7.25
CA GLY A 233 8.43 -22.43 -6.04
C GLY A 233 7.73 -21.15 -5.58
N ALA A 234 7.10 -20.40 -6.49
CA ALA A 234 6.41 -19.16 -6.13
C ALA A 234 5.18 -19.39 -5.25
N ALA A 235 4.36 -20.40 -5.57
CA ALA A 235 3.12 -20.67 -4.84
C ALA A 235 3.39 -21.03 -3.36
N ASP A 236 4.38 -21.89 -3.09
CA ASP A 236 4.76 -22.29 -1.74
C ASP A 236 5.26 -21.11 -0.90
N GLN A 237 6.01 -20.21 -1.53
CA GLN A 237 6.53 -19.00 -0.88
C GLN A 237 5.40 -18.02 -0.52
N PHE A 238 4.40 -17.85 -1.39
CA PHE A 238 3.23 -17.03 -1.05
C PHE A 238 2.33 -17.69 -0.01
N GLN A 239 2.18 -19.01 -0.03
CA GLN A 239 1.46 -19.73 1.02
C GLN A 239 2.11 -19.47 2.38
N THR A 240 3.44 -19.62 2.45
CA THR A 240 4.22 -19.30 3.65
C THR A 240 4.01 -17.84 4.07
N ALA A 241 4.02 -16.91 3.13
CA ALA A 241 3.78 -15.50 3.43
C ALA A 241 2.39 -15.24 4.02
N THR A 242 1.34 -15.90 3.50
CA THR A 242 -0.03 -15.70 3.99
C THR A 242 -0.29 -16.27 5.38
N ALA A 243 0.54 -17.21 5.85
CA ALA A 243 0.34 -17.87 7.14
C ALA A 243 0.45 -16.90 8.34
N ASP A 244 1.31 -15.89 8.26
CA ASP A 244 1.49 -14.93 9.37
C ASP A 244 0.95 -13.53 9.07
N LEU A 245 0.39 -13.30 7.88
CA LEU A 245 -0.21 -12.01 7.54
C LEU A 245 -1.69 -11.96 7.97
N PRO A 246 -2.15 -10.87 8.59
CA PRO A 246 -3.57 -10.70 8.91
C PRO A 246 -4.42 -10.81 7.65
N ASP A 247 -5.52 -11.57 7.71
CA ASP A 247 -6.45 -11.69 6.57
C ASP A 247 -7.05 -10.34 6.13
N SER A 248 -7.10 -9.36 7.02
CA SER A 248 -7.56 -8.00 6.69
C SER A 248 -6.50 -7.14 5.98
N SER A 249 -5.24 -7.59 5.92
CA SER A 249 -4.15 -6.83 5.30
C SER A 249 -4.20 -6.92 3.78
N GLY A 250 -3.98 -5.78 3.13
CA GLY A 250 -3.78 -5.72 1.68
C GLY A 250 -2.60 -6.59 1.21
N TRP A 251 -1.57 -6.80 2.04
CA TRP A 251 -0.45 -7.67 1.70
C TRP A 251 -0.86 -9.14 1.65
N CYS A 252 -1.72 -9.60 2.56
CA CYS A 252 -2.29 -10.95 2.52
C CYS A 252 -3.10 -11.17 1.23
N HIS A 253 -3.96 -10.21 0.87
CA HIS A 253 -4.73 -10.28 -0.37
C HIS A 253 -3.85 -10.28 -1.62
N LEU A 254 -2.81 -9.45 -1.65
CA LEU A 254 -1.86 -9.42 -2.77
C LEU A 254 -1.08 -10.75 -2.88
N ALA A 255 -0.68 -11.34 -1.76
CA ALA A 255 0.00 -12.64 -1.73
C ALA A 255 -0.91 -13.74 -2.31
N LYS A 256 -2.19 -13.79 -1.88
CA LYS A 256 -3.19 -14.75 -2.40
C LYS A 256 -3.44 -14.57 -3.90
N LEU A 257 -3.46 -13.32 -4.39
CA LEU A 257 -3.55 -13.04 -5.83
C LEU A 257 -2.33 -13.60 -6.59
N TYR A 258 -1.11 -13.30 -6.13
CA TYR A 258 0.11 -13.80 -6.77
C TYR A 258 0.24 -15.32 -6.67
N GLN A 259 -0.17 -15.93 -5.56
CA GLN A 259 -0.26 -17.38 -5.42
C GLN A 259 -1.21 -17.99 -6.45
N SER A 260 -2.40 -17.39 -6.63
CA SER A 260 -3.37 -17.86 -7.63
C SER A 260 -2.81 -17.78 -9.05
N LEU A 261 -2.04 -16.73 -9.36
CA LEU A 261 -1.37 -16.58 -10.65
C LEU A 261 -0.27 -17.62 -10.87
N ALA A 262 0.48 -17.96 -9.81
CA ALA A 262 1.47 -19.03 -9.84
C ALA A 262 0.81 -20.39 -10.14
N HIS A 263 -0.28 -20.72 -9.44
CA HIS A 263 -1.04 -21.95 -9.69
C HIS A 263 -1.66 -22.02 -11.09
N ALA A 264 -2.14 -20.90 -11.62
CA ALA A 264 -2.72 -20.88 -12.97
C ALA A 264 -1.69 -21.08 -14.10
N ARG A 265 -0.38 -21.03 -13.79
CA ARG A 265 0.72 -21.06 -14.77
C ARG A 265 1.67 -22.25 -14.60
N GLY A 266 1.65 -22.94 -13.46
CA GLY A 266 2.40 -24.17 -13.22
C GLY A 266 1.53 -25.39 -13.53
#